data_AF-A0A2S2PDS9-F1
#
_entry.id   AF-A0A2S2PDS9-F1
#
_cell.length_a   1.000
_cell.length_b   1.000
_cell.length_c   1.000
_cell.angle_alpha   90.00
_cell.angle_beta   90.00
_cell.angle_gamma   90.00
#
_symmetry.space_group_name_H-M   'P 1'
#
loop_
_entity.id
_entity.type
_entity.pdbx_description
1 polymer ?
#
loop_
_entity_poly.entity_id
_entity_poly.type
_entity_poly.pdbx_seq_one_letter_code
_entity_poly.pdbx_strand_id
1 'polypeptide(L)'
;IFFKFNLISFTVTILAVLIIPAYSDINYEENCKYILMEYAGFRDQLIYDRDMNKHYKTTMANAQAAVKIAAGAKIYSIYIDLGIFQSDVFRITDARIPKIIENLAEGYYSSLRNGLQYIGNGTVTEYCKQICGVPDDEKKINYTIIRDRPFVYKKN
;
A
#
# COMPACT_ATOMS: atom_id res chain seq x y z
N ILE A 1 -45.56 21.55 3.96
CA ILE A 1 -44.64 20.66 4.70
C ILE A 1 -43.24 21.21 4.51
N PHE A 2 -42.70 21.84 5.55
CA PHE A 2 -41.33 22.37 5.56
C PHE A 2 -40.36 21.20 5.79
N PHE A 3 -39.48 20.92 4.82
CA PHE A 3 -38.33 20.05 5.08
C PHE A 3 -37.25 20.88 5.78
N LYS A 4 -37.22 20.74 7.12
CA LYS A 4 -36.15 21.22 7.98
C LYS A 4 -34.96 20.27 7.79
N PHE A 5 -34.02 20.63 6.91
CA PHE A 5 -32.77 19.90 6.78
C PHE A 5 -31.95 20.08 8.06
N ASN A 6 -31.88 19.01 8.86
CA ASN A 6 -30.99 18.91 10.02
C ASN A 6 -29.53 18.97 9.55
N LEU A 7 -28.94 20.16 9.60
CA LEU A 7 -27.54 20.46 9.28
C LEU A 7 -26.53 19.69 10.15
N ILE A 8 -26.99 19.06 11.24
CA ILE A 8 -26.14 18.35 12.21
C ILE A 8 -25.78 16.94 11.73
N SER A 9 -26.56 16.33 10.84
CA SER A 9 -26.31 14.94 10.41
C SER A 9 -25.10 14.79 9.48
N PHE A 10 -24.70 15.86 8.78
CA PHE A 10 -23.57 15.83 7.84
C PHE A 10 -22.21 16.10 8.48
N THR A 11 -22.16 16.67 9.68
CA THR A 11 -20.90 16.96 10.38
C THR A 11 -20.34 15.75 11.13
N VAL A 12 -21.18 14.78 11.48
CA VAL A 12 -20.75 13.59 12.23
C VAL A 12 -20.03 12.57 11.35
N THR A 13 -20.32 12.52 10.05
CA THR A 13 -19.65 11.58 9.13
C THR A 13 -18.21 11.96 8.80
N ILE A 14 -17.88 13.27 8.82
CA ILE A 14 -16.51 13.74 8.53
C ILE A 14 -15.60 13.52 9.75
N LEU A 15 -16.13 13.63 10.97
CA LEU A 15 -15.33 13.46 12.18
C LEU A 15 -14.94 11.99 12.43
N ALA A 16 -15.77 11.02 11.99
CA ALA A 16 -15.45 9.60 12.11
C ALA A 16 -14.28 9.12 11.23
N VAL A 17 -13.93 9.86 10.17
CA VAL A 17 -12.77 9.56 9.31
C VAL A 17 -11.45 10.05 9.95
N LEU A 18 -11.52 10.94 10.94
CA LEU A 18 -10.36 11.51 11.64
C LEU A 18 -9.94 10.72 12.88
N ILE A 19 -10.71 9.72 13.30
CA ILE A 19 -10.37 8.84 14.42
C ILE A 19 -9.85 7.51 13.86
N ILE A 20 -8.80 7.58 13.04
CA ILE A 20 -7.94 6.41 12.89
C ILE A 20 -7.23 6.30 14.24
N PRO A 21 -7.40 5.20 14.98
CA PRO A 21 -6.77 5.07 16.29
C PRO A 21 -5.26 5.29 16.12
N ALA A 22 -4.74 6.34 16.76
CA ALA A 22 -3.33 6.71 16.71
C ALA A 22 -2.41 5.72 17.45
N TYR A 23 -2.88 4.50 17.74
CA TYR A 23 -2.17 3.48 18.53
C TYR A 23 -2.63 2.06 18.17
N SER A 24 -2.72 1.74 16.87
CA SER A 24 -2.57 0.34 16.45
C SER A 24 -1.13 0.18 15.98
N ASP A 25 -0.38 -0.76 16.56
CA ASP A 25 0.93 -1.15 16.02
C ASP A 25 0.79 -1.38 14.52
N ILE A 26 1.48 -0.56 13.71
CA ILE A 26 1.38 -0.70 12.26
C ILE A 26 2.08 -1.98 11.85
N ASN A 27 1.29 -2.96 11.42
CA ASN A 27 1.84 -4.14 10.77
C ASN A 27 2.22 -3.81 9.33
N TYR A 28 3.46 -3.32 9.15
CA TYR A 28 4.01 -2.92 7.86
C TYR A 28 3.96 -4.06 6.83
N GLU A 29 4.31 -5.28 7.25
CA GLU A 29 4.34 -6.44 6.36
C GLU A 29 2.93 -6.82 5.89
N GLU A 30 1.95 -6.90 6.79
CA GLU A 30 0.56 -7.17 6.39
C GLU A 30 -0.03 -6.07 5.53
N ASN A 31 0.31 -4.80 5.78
CA ASN A 31 -0.13 -3.69 4.95
C ASN A 31 0.49 -3.76 3.54
N CYS A 32 1.78 -4.08 3.44
CA CYS A 32 2.45 -4.34 2.17
C CYS A 32 1.79 -5.51 1.42
N LYS A 33 1.56 -6.63 2.11
CA LYS A 33 0.91 -7.83 1.55
C LYS A 33 -0.50 -7.52 1.04
N TYR A 34 -1.30 -6.81 1.83
CA TYR A 34 -2.65 -6.39 1.42
C TYR A 34 -2.62 -5.59 0.12
N ILE A 35 -1.72 -4.60 0.01
CA ILE A 35 -1.63 -3.77 -1.19
C ILE A 35 -1.26 -4.63 -2.41
N LEU A 36 -0.31 -5.56 -2.28
CA LEU A 36 0.12 -6.40 -3.39
C LEU A 36 -0.91 -7.48 -3.75
N MET A 37 -1.50 -8.14 -2.77
CA MET A 37 -2.37 -9.29 -3.00
C MET A 37 -3.82 -8.87 -3.26
N GLU A 38 -4.40 -8.07 -2.36
CA GLU A 38 -5.82 -7.69 -2.44
C GLU A 38 -6.06 -6.56 -3.45
N TYR A 39 -5.16 -5.57 -3.50
CA TYR A 39 -5.35 -4.44 -4.40
C TYR A 39 -4.72 -4.65 -5.79
N ALA A 40 -3.47 -5.10 -5.87
CA ALA A 40 -2.80 -5.36 -7.16
C ALA A 40 -3.06 -6.77 -7.73
N GLY A 41 -3.66 -7.68 -6.95
CA GLY A 41 -4.11 -9.00 -7.41
C GLY A 41 -3.00 -10.05 -7.53
N PHE A 42 -1.83 -9.82 -6.93
CA PHE A 42 -0.76 -10.82 -6.89
C PHE A 42 -1.14 -12.00 -5.98
N ARG A 43 -0.61 -13.19 -6.27
CA ARG A 43 -0.98 -14.45 -5.62
C ARG A 43 0.11 -15.04 -4.75
N ASP A 44 1.20 -14.32 -4.53
CA ASP A 44 2.34 -14.81 -3.75
C ASP A 44 2.98 -16.05 -4.41
N GLN A 45 2.96 -16.09 -5.76
CA GLN A 45 3.38 -17.23 -6.58
C GLN A 45 4.12 -16.73 -7.81
N LEU A 46 5.38 -17.13 -7.97
CA LEU A 46 6.27 -16.61 -9.02
C LEU A 46 5.70 -16.75 -10.42
N ILE A 47 5.28 -17.95 -10.81
CA ILE A 47 4.80 -18.22 -12.17
C ILE A 47 3.51 -17.44 -12.45
N TYR A 48 2.57 -17.44 -11.51
CA TYR A 48 1.34 -16.67 -11.67
C TYR A 48 1.63 -15.18 -11.77
N ASP A 49 2.40 -14.62 -10.83
CA ASP A 49 2.60 -13.19 -10.75
C ASP A 49 3.46 -12.64 -11.89
N ARG A 50 4.43 -13.42 -12.37
CA ARG A 50 5.33 -13.02 -13.46
C ARG A 50 4.67 -13.16 -14.82
N ASP A 51 4.03 -14.31 -15.06
CA ASP A 51 3.63 -14.75 -16.40
C ASP A 51 2.12 -14.61 -16.63
N MET A 52 1.30 -14.71 -15.59
CA MET A 52 -0.17 -14.62 -15.67
C MET A 52 -0.71 -13.25 -15.23
N ASN A 53 -0.12 -12.60 -14.22
CA ASN A 53 -0.55 -11.28 -13.72
C ASN A 53 0.22 -10.12 -14.39
N LYS A 54 0.32 -10.14 -15.72
CA LYS A 54 0.93 -9.03 -16.49
C LYS A 54 0.10 -7.73 -16.46
N HIS A 55 -1.12 -7.80 -15.95
CA HIS A 55 -2.12 -6.74 -16.00
C HIS A 55 -2.48 -6.19 -14.62
N TYR A 56 -1.58 -6.27 -13.64
CA TYR A 56 -1.82 -5.75 -12.28
C TYR A 56 -2.29 -4.28 -12.28
N LYS A 57 -1.84 -3.45 -13.24
CA LYS A 57 -2.34 -2.08 -13.44
C LYS A 57 -3.84 -2.03 -13.76
N THR A 58 -4.31 -2.92 -14.63
CA THR A 58 -5.74 -3.07 -14.95
C THR A 58 -6.52 -3.57 -13.74
N THR A 59 -5.95 -4.52 -12.97
CA THR A 59 -6.55 -5.00 -11.71
C THR A 59 -6.75 -3.85 -10.73
N MET A 60 -5.72 -3.03 -10.48
CA MET A 60 -5.82 -1.86 -9.59
C MET A 60 -6.81 -0.82 -10.12
N ALA A 61 -6.85 -0.59 -11.44
CA ALA A 61 -7.80 0.35 -12.06
C ALA A 61 -9.26 -0.10 -11.85
N ASN A 62 -9.52 -1.41 -11.93
CA ASN A 62 -10.85 -2.00 -11.82
C ASN A 62 -11.23 -2.45 -10.41
N ALA A 63 -10.33 -2.34 -9.43
CA ALA A 63 -10.60 -2.75 -8.05
C ALA A 63 -11.81 -2.02 -7.46
N GLN A 64 -12.54 -2.71 -6.58
CA GLN A 64 -13.67 -2.15 -5.86
C GLN A 64 -13.26 -0.92 -5.04
N ALA A 65 -14.17 0.05 -4.89
CA ALA A 65 -13.90 1.29 -4.17
C ALA A 65 -13.40 1.05 -2.73
N ALA A 66 -13.98 0.06 -2.03
CA ALA A 66 -13.56 -0.31 -0.68
C ALA A 66 -12.10 -0.78 -0.63
N VAL A 67 -11.66 -1.59 -1.59
CA VAL A 67 -10.27 -2.07 -1.68
C VAL A 67 -9.30 -0.93 -1.96
N LYS A 68 -9.66 0.00 -2.86
CA LYS A 68 -8.87 1.21 -3.15
C LYS A 68 -8.69 2.08 -1.91
N ILE A 69 -9.77 2.33 -1.17
CA ILE A 69 -9.75 3.13 0.06
C ILE A 69 -8.89 2.44 1.13
N ALA A 70 -9.06 1.13 1.32
CA ALA A 70 -8.29 0.36 2.30
C ALA A 70 -6.79 0.35 1.98
N ALA A 71 -6.41 0.14 0.71
CA ALA A 71 -5.02 0.21 0.28
C ALA A 71 -4.43 1.62 0.48
N GLY A 72 -5.20 2.65 0.16
CA GLY A 72 -4.83 4.05 0.41
C GLY A 72 -4.62 4.35 1.89
N ALA A 73 -5.50 3.89 2.76
CA ALA A 73 -5.38 4.06 4.21
C ALA A 73 -4.17 3.32 4.78
N LYS A 74 -3.88 2.10 4.30
CA LYS A 74 -2.74 1.30 4.73
C LYS A 74 -1.40 1.89 4.29
N ILE A 75 -1.28 2.39 3.06
CA ILE A 75 -0.06 3.07 2.64
C ILE A 75 0.08 4.41 3.36
N TYR A 76 -1.02 5.14 3.56
CA TYR A 76 -1.02 6.38 4.32
C TYR A 76 -0.48 6.19 5.74
N SER A 77 -1.00 5.19 6.46
CA SER A 77 -0.61 4.95 7.85
C SER A 77 0.88 4.63 7.98
N ILE A 78 1.44 3.80 7.08
CA ILE A 78 2.88 3.50 7.04
C ILE A 78 3.72 4.77 6.93
N TYR A 79 3.36 5.70 6.04
CA TYR A 79 4.15 6.90 5.80
C TYR A 79 4.08 7.92 6.93
N ILE A 80 2.94 8.01 7.61
CA ILE A 80 2.78 8.86 8.79
C ILE A 80 3.61 8.30 9.95
N ASP A 81 3.53 6.98 10.19
CA ASP A 81 4.20 6.33 11.31
C ASP A 81 5.73 6.34 11.17
N LEU A 82 6.25 6.16 9.95
CA LEU A 82 7.68 6.32 9.66
C LEU A 82 8.14 7.79 9.67
N GLY A 83 7.23 8.75 9.86
CA GLY A 83 7.50 10.19 9.78
C GLY A 83 8.13 10.59 8.44
N ILE A 84 7.71 9.95 7.34
CA ILE A 84 8.09 10.33 5.97
C ILE A 84 7.18 11.47 5.49
N PHE A 85 5.92 11.43 5.90
CA PHE A 85 4.98 12.52 5.73
C PHE A 85 4.48 13.02 7.08
N GLN A 86 4.15 14.30 7.13
CA GLN A 86 3.51 14.92 8.29
C GLN A 86 1.98 14.81 8.14
N SER A 87 1.29 14.47 9.23
CA SER A 87 -0.14 14.14 9.26
C SER A 87 -1.08 15.33 9.03
N ASP A 88 -0.59 16.54 9.22
CA ASP A 88 -1.29 17.80 8.92
C ASP A 88 -1.27 18.14 7.42
N VAL A 89 -0.26 17.67 6.69
CA VAL A 89 -0.06 17.95 5.25
C VAL A 89 -0.54 16.79 4.38
N PHE A 90 -0.26 15.56 4.78
CA PHE A 90 -0.59 14.38 3.98
C PHE A 90 -1.95 13.83 4.39
N ARG A 91 -2.76 13.43 3.40
CA ARG A 91 -4.10 12.87 3.62
C ARG A 91 -4.28 11.58 2.83
N ILE A 92 -5.22 10.74 3.24
CA ILE A 92 -5.58 9.50 2.51
C ILE A 92 -6.04 9.79 1.06
N THR A 93 -6.54 10.99 0.81
CA THR A 93 -6.96 11.46 -0.53
C THR A 93 -5.85 12.13 -1.33
N ASP A 94 -4.60 12.11 -0.83
CA ASP A 94 -3.48 12.77 -1.51
C ASP A 94 -3.18 12.09 -2.85
N ALA A 95 -3.04 12.90 -3.91
CA ALA A 95 -2.80 12.42 -5.26
C ALA A 95 -1.48 11.62 -5.42
N ARG A 96 -0.57 11.69 -4.44
CA ARG A 96 0.66 10.90 -4.40
C ARG A 96 0.41 9.44 -4.03
N ILE A 97 -0.64 9.13 -3.27
CA ILE A 97 -0.93 7.76 -2.78
C ILE A 97 -1.05 6.74 -3.92
N PRO A 98 -1.83 6.99 -4.99
CA PRO A 98 -1.90 6.08 -6.13
C PRO A 98 -0.53 5.81 -6.75
N LYS A 99 0.34 6.84 -6.83
CA LYS A 99 1.67 6.69 -7.41
C LYS A 99 2.60 5.86 -6.53
N ILE A 100 2.53 6.03 -5.22
CA ILE A 100 3.29 5.24 -4.24
C ILE A 100 2.91 3.77 -4.34
N ILE A 101 1.60 3.47 -4.40
CA ILE A 101 1.11 2.10 -4.56
C ILE A 101 1.56 1.51 -5.90
N GLU A 102 1.49 2.28 -6.99
CA GLU A 102 2.00 1.84 -8.29
C GLU A 102 3.49 1.50 -8.22
N ASN A 103 4.31 2.34 -7.58
CA ASN A 103 5.74 2.07 -7.39
C ASN A 103 5.99 0.80 -6.57
N LEU A 104 5.19 0.54 -5.52
CA LEU A 104 5.29 -0.68 -4.73
C LEU A 104 4.99 -1.92 -5.59
N ALA A 105 3.90 -1.87 -6.38
CA ALA A 105 3.47 -2.96 -7.24
C ALA A 105 4.46 -3.21 -8.41
N GLU A 106 4.95 -2.15 -9.05
CA GLU A 106 5.95 -2.25 -10.11
C GLU A 106 7.31 -2.74 -9.58
N GLY A 107 7.66 -2.36 -8.35
CA GLY A 107 8.85 -2.83 -7.66
C GLY A 107 8.79 -4.33 -7.41
N TYR A 108 7.65 -4.81 -6.91
CA TYR A 108 7.38 -6.25 -6.76
C TYR A 108 7.46 -6.97 -8.12
N TYR A 109 6.73 -6.49 -9.12
CA TYR A 109 6.70 -7.11 -10.46
C TYR A 109 8.10 -7.19 -11.09
N SER A 110 8.91 -6.14 -10.95
CA SER A 110 10.30 -6.13 -11.40
C SER A 110 11.17 -7.12 -10.62
N SER A 111 10.92 -7.28 -9.32
CA SER A 111 11.65 -8.19 -8.44
C SER A 111 11.46 -9.66 -8.81
N LEU A 112 10.33 -10.03 -9.44
CA LEU A 112 10.06 -11.38 -9.95
C LEU A 112 11.06 -11.87 -11.01
N ARG A 113 11.73 -10.94 -11.71
CA ARG A 113 12.81 -11.25 -12.67
C ARG A 113 14.21 -10.99 -12.11
N ASN A 114 14.30 -10.62 -10.84
CA ASN A 114 15.55 -10.29 -10.15
C ASN A 114 15.63 -11.12 -8.86
N GLY A 115 15.56 -10.49 -7.68
CA GLY A 115 15.79 -11.17 -6.40
C GLY A 115 14.79 -12.27 -6.04
N LEU A 116 13.58 -12.27 -6.62
CA LEU A 116 12.54 -13.27 -6.32
C LEU A 116 12.48 -14.42 -7.33
N GLN A 117 13.32 -14.42 -8.37
CA GLN A 117 13.22 -15.39 -9.48
C GLN A 117 13.44 -16.86 -9.06
N TYR A 118 13.95 -17.10 -7.85
CA TYR A 118 14.23 -18.43 -7.31
C TYR A 118 13.22 -18.88 -6.23
N ILE A 119 12.17 -18.10 -5.99
CA ILE A 119 11.19 -18.36 -4.94
C ILE A 119 9.89 -18.79 -5.61
N GLY A 120 9.53 -20.07 -5.54
CA GLY A 120 8.34 -20.58 -6.23
C GLY A 120 7.03 -20.04 -5.65
N ASN A 121 6.90 -20.09 -4.32
CA ASN A 121 5.77 -19.58 -3.54
C ASN A 121 6.31 -18.67 -2.43
N GLY A 122 5.50 -17.71 -1.97
CA GLY A 122 5.94 -16.76 -0.95
C GLY A 122 6.69 -15.55 -1.52
N THR A 123 6.53 -15.23 -2.81
CA THR A 123 7.22 -14.10 -3.46
C THR A 123 6.81 -12.73 -2.94
N VAL A 124 5.50 -12.47 -2.76
CA VAL A 124 4.97 -11.26 -2.10
C VAL A 124 5.44 -11.24 -0.64
N THR A 125 5.35 -12.38 0.04
CA THR A 125 5.78 -12.49 1.44
C THR A 125 7.25 -12.13 1.60
N GLU A 126 8.13 -12.71 0.79
CA GLU A 126 9.56 -12.40 0.82
C GLU A 126 9.80 -10.93 0.47
N TYR A 127 9.18 -10.41 -0.59
CA TYR A 127 9.35 -9.01 -0.99
C TYR A 127 8.95 -8.03 0.12
N CYS A 128 7.80 -8.24 0.74
CA CYS A 128 7.35 -7.41 1.87
C CYS A 128 8.28 -7.55 3.08
N LYS A 129 8.81 -8.75 3.34
CA LYS A 129 9.82 -8.96 4.41
C LYS A 129 11.11 -8.21 4.12
N GLN A 130 11.58 -8.13 2.88
CA GLN A 130 12.76 -7.34 2.53
C GLN A 130 12.55 -5.83 2.73
N ILE A 131 11.32 -5.34 2.56
CA ILE A 131 10.99 -3.93 2.79
C ILE A 131 10.78 -3.63 4.28
N CYS A 132 10.07 -4.53 4.99
CA CYS A 132 9.47 -4.27 6.30
C CYS A 132 10.13 -5.01 7.46
N GLY A 133 10.76 -6.16 7.20
CA GLY A 133 11.42 -7.02 8.19
C GLY A 133 12.83 -6.56 8.56
N VAL A 134 13.10 -5.26 8.40
CA VAL A 134 14.36 -4.57 8.67
C VAL A 134 14.16 -3.53 9.78
N PRO A 135 15.24 -3.02 10.41
CA PRO A 135 15.15 -1.93 11.38
C PRO A 135 14.41 -0.69 10.84
N ASP A 136 13.86 0.14 11.74
CA ASP A 136 12.95 1.22 11.36
C ASP A 136 13.59 2.31 10.48
N ASP A 137 14.88 2.57 10.66
CA ASP A 137 15.66 3.49 9.81
C ASP A 137 15.81 2.96 8.39
N GLU A 138 16.13 1.68 8.23
CA GLU A 138 16.17 1.01 6.92
C GLU A 138 14.79 0.93 6.27
N LYS A 139 13.75 0.64 7.07
CA LYS A 139 12.35 0.63 6.62
C LYS A 139 11.94 2.00 6.10
N LYS A 140 12.31 3.08 6.81
CA LYS A 140 12.09 4.46 6.38
C LYS A 140 12.80 4.76 5.06
N ILE A 141 14.03 4.27 4.88
CA ILE A 141 14.76 4.40 3.61
C ILE A 141 14.02 3.66 2.48
N ASN A 142 13.60 2.42 2.71
CA ASN A 142 12.87 1.62 1.72
C ASN A 142 11.57 2.29 1.28
N TYR A 143 10.75 2.78 2.21
CA TYR A 143 9.52 3.50 1.87
C TYR A 143 9.78 4.89 1.26
N THR A 144 10.90 5.53 1.59
CA THR A 144 11.33 6.75 0.87
C THR A 144 11.69 6.42 -0.58
N ILE A 145 12.36 5.29 -0.84
CA ILE A 145 12.62 4.82 -2.21
C ILE A 145 11.29 4.57 -2.93
N ILE A 146 10.37 3.80 -2.33
CA ILE A 146 9.06 3.47 -2.91
C ILE A 146 8.26 4.73 -3.25
N ARG A 147 8.40 5.79 -2.44
CA ARG A 147 7.76 7.09 -2.70
C ARG A 147 8.16 7.65 -4.06
N ASP A 148 9.46 7.59 -4.34
CA ASP A 148 10.07 8.28 -5.47
C ASP A 148 10.16 7.38 -6.71
N ARG A 149 10.32 6.08 -6.52
CA ARG A 149 10.50 5.09 -7.60
C ARG A 149 10.19 3.65 -7.15
N PRO A 150 10.04 2.68 -8.08
CA PRO A 150 9.92 1.28 -7.72
C PRO A 150 11.12 0.75 -6.92
N PHE A 151 10.85 0.06 -5.80
CA PHE A 151 11.86 -0.67 -5.05
C PHE A 151 12.07 -2.05 -5.67
N VAL A 152 13.24 -2.31 -6.26
CA VAL A 152 13.52 -3.59 -6.91
C VAL A 152 14.46 -4.40 -6.03
N TYR A 153 13.94 -5.48 -5.45
CA TYR A 153 14.74 -6.42 -4.70
C TYR A 153 15.67 -7.19 -5.65
N LYS A 154 16.96 -7.16 -5.32
CA LYS A 154 18.01 -7.89 -6.00
C LYS A 154 18.70 -8.76 -4.95
N LYS A 155 18.81 -10.05 -5.23
CA LYS A 155 19.61 -10.96 -4.44
C LYS A 155 21.04 -10.90 -4.99
N ASN A 156 21.98 -10.48 -4.15
CA ASN A 156 23.40 -10.53 -4.47
C ASN A 156 23.91 -11.97 -4.50
#